data_AF-A0A8T5SHM3-F1
#
_entry.id   AF-A0A8T5SHM3-F1
#
_cell.length_a   1.000
_cell.length_b   1.000
_cell.length_c   1.000
_cell.angle_alpha   90.00
_cell.angle_beta   90.00
_cell.angle_gamma   90.00
#
_symmetry.space_group_name_H-M   'P 1'
#
loop_
_entity.id
_entity.type
_entity.pdbx_description
1 polymer ?
#
loop_
_entity_poly.entity_id
_entity_poly.type
_entity_poly.pdbx_seq_one_letter_code
_entity_poly.pdbx_strand_id
1 'polypeptide(L)'
;MAKTCPNCGVAVKSDDVFCPFCGTTITAEQASSSYSFEESKPTDQFDSSTPSSEESYSYGSGGYYTEPADSTRKWYQPPKRKRSAKHPIEWFFYMCWSLYLIFRVLFFILFCFAQIAGRRR
;
A
#
# COMPACT_ATOMS: atom_id res chain seq x y z
N MET A 1 13.94 18.26 -18.51
CA MET A 1 14.26 16.86 -18.91
C MET A 1 13.30 15.96 -18.16
N ALA A 2 12.53 15.09 -18.82
CA ALA A 2 11.56 14.23 -18.12
C ALA A 2 12.28 13.09 -17.37
N LYS A 3 11.88 12.81 -16.13
CA LYS A 3 12.38 11.67 -15.33
C LYS A 3 11.37 10.53 -15.43
N THR A 4 11.83 9.31 -15.63
CA THR A 4 10.93 8.15 -15.69
C THR A 4 10.69 7.62 -14.28
N CYS A 5 9.43 7.40 -13.90
CA CYS A 5 9.10 6.83 -12.61
C CYS A 5 9.61 5.38 -12.53
N PRO A 6 10.40 5.01 -11.50
CA PRO A 6 10.95 3.65 -11.37
C PRO A 6 9.88 2.60 -11.05
N ASN A 7 8.72 3.01 -10.54
CA ASN A 7 7.63 2.10 -10.16
C ASN A 7 6.72 1.77 -11.34
N CYS A 8 6.31 2.78 -12.11
CA CYS A 8 5.33 2.61 -13.19
C CYS A 8 5.91 2.75 -14.61
N GLY A 9 7.14 3.23 -14.76
CA GLY A 9 7.79 3.44 -16.06
C GLY A 9 7.23 4.62 -16.86
N VAL A 10 6.33 5.42 -16.29
CA VAL A 10 5.77 6.60 -16.95
C VAL A 10 6.73 7.78 -16.85
N ALA A 11 6.85 8.56 -17.93
CA ALA A 11 7.61 9.80 -17.92
C ALA A 11 6.88 10.84 -17.05
N VAL A 12 7.56 11.31 -16.02
CA VAL A 12 7.08 12.33 -15.08
C VAL A 12 7.95 13.58 -15.24
N LYS A 13 7.41 14.75 -14.93
CA LYS A 13 8.18 15.98 -14.96
C LYS A 13 9.26 15.91 -13.88
N SER A 14 10.42 16.53 -14.14
CA SER A 14 11.59 16.45 -13.25
C SER A 14 11.38 17.04 -11.86
N ASP A 15 10.34 17.89 -11.74
CA ASP A 15 10.07 18.76 -10.59
C ASP A 15 8.94 18.18 -9.72
N ASP A 16 8.26 17.13 -10.18
CA ASP A 16 7.20 16.46 -9.43
C ASP A 16 7.82 15.52 -8.39
N VAL A 17 7.49 15.75 -7.11
CA VAL A 17 7.95 14.94 -5.97
C VAL A 17 7.25 13.58 -5.93
N PHE A 18 6.08 13.45 -6.57
CA PHE A 18 5.29 12.23 -6.62
C PHE A 18 4.83 11.92 -8.03
N CYS A 19 4.75 10.63 -8.37
CA CYS A 19 4.18 10.21 -9.65
C CYS A 19 2.65 10.37 -9.63
N PRO A 20 2.04 11.14 -10.54
CA PRO A 20 0.58 11.29 -10.60
C PRO A 20 -0.15 10.00 -11.01
N PHE A 21 0.57 8.99 -11.50
CA PHE A 21 -0.02 7.73 -12.00
C PHE A 21 0.00 6.60 -10.96
N CYS A 22 1.04 6.51 -10.13
CA CYS A 22 1.20 5.43 -9.14
C CYS A 22 1.36 5.93 -7.70
N GLY A 23 1.44 7.24 -7.47
CA GLY A 23 1.60 7.84 -6.15
C GLY A 23 2.99 7.65 -5.54
N THR A 24 3.93 7.02 -6.24
CA THR A 24 5.29 6.79 -5.74
C THR A 24 6.09 8.09 -5.74
N THR A 25 6.81 8.36 -4.65
CA THR A 25 7.75 9.48 -4.57
C THR A 25 8.88 9.33 -5.58
N ILE A 26 9.26 10.44 -6.23
CA ILE A 26 10.34 10.54 -7.23
C ILE A 26 11.46 11.45 -6.69
N THR A 27 11.70 11.39 -5.38
CA THR A 27 12.84 12.05 -4.74
C THR A 27 14.12 11.29 -5.10
N ALA A 28 15.24 11.99 -5.22
CA ALA A 28 16.57 11.46 -5.55
C ALA A 28 17.15 10.47 -4.49
N GLU A 29 16.32 9.99 -3.58
CA GLU A 29 16.64 9.20 -2.39
C GLU A 29 16.08 7.77 -2.53
N GLN A 30 16.20 7.20 -3.72
CA GLN A 30 16.26 5.75 -3.94
C GLN A 30 17.67 5.35 -4.41
N ALA A 31 18.68 6.14 -4.00
CA ALA A 31 20.05 5.71 -3.81
C ALA A 31 20.43 6.17 -2.39
N SER A 32 21.00 5.27 -1.60
CA SER A 32 21.42 5.42 -0.19
C SER A 32 20.33 5.69 0.85
N SER A 33 20.00 4.61 1.55
CA SER A 33 19.61 4.57 2.95
C SER A 33 20.35 5.56 3.86
N SER A 34 19.61 6.03 4.88
CA SER A 34 20.02 6.75 6.10
C SER A 34 20.24 8.27 6.00
N TYR A 35 19.18 9.04 6.27
CA TYR A 35 19.30 10.39 6.80
C TYR A 35 18.55 10.49 8.14
N SER A 36 19.30 10.88 9.15
CA SER A 36 18.90 11.03 10.54
C SER A 36 17.89 12.18 10.70
N PHE A 37 16.85 11.93 11.47
CA PHE A 37 15.94 12.97 11.96
C PHE A 37 16.63 13.67 13.14
N GLU A 38 17.19 14.86 12.93
CA GLU A 38 17.47 15.81 14.00
C GLU A 38 16.32 16.82 14.09
N GLU A 39 15.69 16.78 15.26
CA GLU A 39 14.84 17.76 15.90
C GLU A 39 15.12 19.21 15.46
N SER A 40 14.17 19.83 14.77
CA SER A 40 14.01 21.28 14.83
C SER A 40 12.54 21.67 14.66
N LYS A 41 11.97 22.05 15.80
CA LYS A 41 10.69 22.74 15.96
C LYS A 41 10.78 24.13 15.33
N PRO A 42 9.80 24.54 14.51
CA PRO A 42 9.33 25.91 14.57
C PRO A 42 7.86 25.91 14.98
N THR A 43 7.66 26.39 16.20
CA THR A 43 6.39 26.93 16.68
C THR A 43 6.09 28.14 15.82
N ASP A 44 4.99 28.14 15.08
CA ASP A 44 4.33 29.39 14.72
C ASP A 44 2.86 29.33 15.11
N GLN A 45 2.61 30.21 16.06
CA GLN A 45 1.42 30.53 16.80
C GLN A 45 0.55 31.40 15.89
N PHE A 46 -0.58 30.87 15.42
CA PHE A 46 -1.61 31.70 14.80
C PHE A 46 -2.67 31.99 15.86
N ASP A 47 -2.57 33.20 16.41
CA ASP A 47 -3.45 33.71 17.44
C ASP A 47 -4.89 33.82 16.96
N SER A 48 -5.74 33.41 17.89
CA SER A 48 -7.16 33.66 17.99
C SER A 48 -7.52 35.12 17.71
N SER A 49 -8.46 35.35 16.80
CA SER A 49 -9.38 36.48 16.85
C SER A 49 -10.63 36.12 16.09
N THR A 50 -11.57 35.48 16.78
CA THR A 50 -12.96 35.30 16.36
C THR A 50 -13.71 36.62 16.59
N PRO A 51 -14.20 37.32 15.56
CA PRO A 51 -15.32 38.25 15.71
C PRO A 51 -16.59 37.41 15.61
N SER A 52 -17.21 37.19 16.77
CA SER A 52 -18.60 36.80 16.87
C SER A 52 -19.46 37.96 16.38
N SER A 53 -19.95 37.88 15.14
CA SER A 53 -21.13 38.62 14.71
C SER A 53 -21.81 37.82 13.61
N GLU A 54 -22.75 37.00 14.08
CA GLU A 54 -24.05 36.72 13.47
C GLU A 54 -24.28 37.39 12.10
N GLU A 55 -24.09 36.66 11.02
CA GLU A 55 -24.82 36.92 9.77
C GLU A 55 -25.02 35.62 8.99
N SER A 56 -26.28 35.39 8.65
CA SER A 56 -26.86 34.14 8.15
C SER A 56 -26.36 33.74 6.77
N TYR A 57 -25.59 32.66 6.67
CA TYR A 57 -25.39 31.97 5.39
C TYR A 57 -26.63 31.12 5.08
N SER A 58 -27.48 31.66 4.22
CA SER A 58 -28.58 30.95 3.61
C SER A 58 -28.04 29.81 2.74
N TYR A 59 -28.43 28.57 3.05
CA TYR A 59 -28.15 27.40 2.24
C TYR A 59 -28.92 27.53 0.92
N GLY A 60 -28.24 28.04 -0.11
CA GLY A 60 -28.75 28.10 -1.47
C GLY A 60 -29.03 26.69 -1.99
N SER A 61 -30.31 26.35 -2.08
CA SER A 61 -30.81 25.11 -2.65
C SER A 61 -30.33 24.93 -4.09
N GLY A 62 -29.76 23.74 -4.33
CA GLY A 62 -29.70 23.01 -5.59
C GLY A 62 -29.74 23.84 -6.86
N GLY A 63 -28.57 24.27 -7.33
CA GLY A 63 -28.39 24.53 -8.76
C GLY A 63 -28.64 23.24 -9.52
N TYR A 64 -29.73 23.20 -10.30
CA TYR A 64 -29.91 22.18 -11.32
C TYR A 64 -28.81 22.43 -12.36
N TYR A 65 -27.84 21.52 -12.43
CA TYR A 65 -26.92 21.50 -13.56
C TYR A 65 -27.77 21.17 -14.79
N THR A 66 -27.87 22.10 -15.73
CA THR A 66 -28.27 21.74 -17.08
C THR A 66 -27.12 20.95 -17.67
N GLU A 67 -27.24 19.62 -17.63
CA GLU A 67 -26.33 18.75 -18.37
C GLU A 67 -26.44 19.09 -19.86
N PRO A 68 -25.37 19.56 -20.52
CA PRO A 68 -25.37 19.54 -21.97
C PRO A 68 -25.42 18.08 -22.40
N ALA A 69 -26.50 17.74 -23.10
CA ALA A 69 -26.73 16.45 -23.73
C ALA A 69 -25.67 16.20 -24.83
N ASP A 70 -24.48 15.80 -24.40
CA ASP A 70 -23.52 15.09 -25.24
C ASP A 70 -23.13 13.80 -24.51
N SER A 71 -23.93 12.77 -24.80
CA SER A 71 -23.88 11.41 -24.24
C SER A 71 -22.61 10.63 -24.60
N THR A 72 -21.54 11.27 -25.07
CA THR A 72 -20.31 10.61 -25.48
C THR A 72 -19.12 10.83 -24.54
N ARG A 73 -19.35 11.33 -23.31
CA ARG A 73 -18.28 11.37 -22.30
C ARG A 73 -17.92 9.96 -21.85
N LYS A 74 -16.97 9.36 -22.57
CA LYS A 74 -16.29 8.13 -22.22
C LYS A 74 -15.57 8.36 -20.89
N TRP A 75 -16.20 7.95 -19.80
CA TRP A 75 -15.62 7.95 -18.47
C TRP A 75 -14.20 7.36 -18.52
N TYR A 76 -13.24 8.07 -17.93
CA TYR A 76 -11.85 7.65 -17.88
C TYR A 76 -11.75 6.22 -17.30
N GLN A 77 -11.31 5.28 -18.12
CA GLN A 77 -11.05 3.90 -17.69
C GLN A 77 -9.58 3.78 -17.31
N PRO A 78 -9.25 3.51 -16.03
CA PRO A 78 -7.86 3.34 -15.65
C PRO A 78 -7.27 2.11 -16.36
N PRO A 79 -5.99 2.17 -16.78
CA PRO A 79 -5.35 1.06 -17.48
C PRO A 79 -5.33 -0.19 -16.61
N LYS A 80 -5.67 -1.34 -17.20
CA LYS A 80 -5.70 -2.65 -16.51
C LYS A 80 -4.29 -3.01 -16.04
N ARG A 81 -4.03 -2.84 -14.74
CA ARG A 81 -2.76 -3.21 -14.10
C ARG A 81 -2.65 -4.73 -14.11
N LYS A 82 -1.64 -5.30 -14.78
CA LYS A 82 -1.38 -6.74 -14.72
C LYS A 82 -0.76 -7.06 -13.35
N ARG A 83 -1.56 -7.62 -12.43
CA ARG A 83 -1.07 -8.16 -11.16
C ARG A 83 -0.04 -9.24 -11.50
N SER A 84 1.20 -9.12 -11.02
CA SER A 84 2.22 -10.14 -11.26
C SER A 84 1.75 -11.45 -10.66
N ALA A 85 1.34 -12.36 -11.54
CA ALA A 85 0.91 -13.69 -11.17
C ALA A 85 2.17 -14.49 -10.82
N LYS A 86 2.43 -14.63 -9.53
CA LYS A 86 3.02 -15.78 -8.83
C LYS A 86 3.67 -15.26 -7.55
N HIS A 87 3.15 -15.67 -6.41
CA HIS A 87 3.81 -15.62 -5.11
C HIS A 87 4.50 -16.98 -4.90
N PRO A 88 5.67 -17.26 -5.51
CA PRO A 88 6.29 -18.60 -5.48
C PRO A 88 6.65 -19.05 -4.06
N ILE A 89 6.75 -18.09 -3.13
CA ILE A 89 7.12 -18.32 -1.72
C ILE A 89 6.01 -19.05 -0.95
N GLU A 90 4.73 -18.89 -1.31
CA GLU A 90 3.63 -19.60 -0.65
C GLU A 90 3.73 -21.12 -0.82
N TRP A 91 4.13 -21.57 -2.01
CA TRP A 91 4.34 -23.00 -2.28
C TRP A 91 5.48 -23.59 -1.46
N PHE A 92 6.56 -22.83 -1.24
CA PHE A 92 7.65 -23.26 -0.36
C PHE A 92 7.18 -23.42 1.09
N PHE A 93 6.36 -22.51 1.60
CA PHE A 93 5.81 -22.61 2.95
C PHE A 93 4.86 -23.81 3.10
N TYR A 94 4.00 -24.09 2.12
CA TYR A 94 3.12 -25.27 2.17
C TYR A 94 3.90 -26.60 2.10
N MET A 95 4.91 -26.70 1.24
CA MET A 95 5.72 -27.92 1.11
C MET A 95 6.55 -28.16 2.38
N CYS A 96 7.17 -27.11 2.92
CA CYS A 96 7.99 -27.21 4.12
C CYS A 96 7.13 -27.52 5.36
N TRP A 97 5.95 -26.90 5.49
CA TRP A 97 5.02 -27.17 6.58
C TRP A 97 4.41 -28.57 6.51
N SER A 98 4.06 -29.04 5.30
CA SER A 98 3.57 -30.41 5.08
C SER A 98 4.61 -31.45 5.48
N LEU A 99 5.86 -31.30 5.03
CA LEU A 99 6.96 -32.18 5.45
C LEU A 99 7.18 -32.13 6.97
N TYR A 100 7.17 -30.94 7.57
CA TYR A 100 7.31 -30.78 9.02
C TYR A 100 6.22 -31.55 9.80
N LEU A 101 4.96 -31.44 9.39
CA LEU A 101 3.86 -32.17 10.02
C LEU A 101 4.01 -33.69 9.86
N ILE A 102 4.41 -34.16 8.68
CA ILE A 102 4.65 -35.59 8.42
C ILE A 102 5.79 -36.12 9.30
N PHE A 103 6.93 -35.44 9.37
CA PHE A 103 8.05 -35.84 10.22
C PHE A 103 7.68 -35.85 11.70
N ARG A 104 6.89 -34.86 12.15
CA ARG A 104 6.40 -34.80 13.53
C ARG A 104 5.50 -35.98 13.88
N VAL A 105 4.57 -36.33 12.98
CA VAL A 105 3.66 -37.47 13.17
C VAL A 105 4.43 -38.79 13.14
N LEU A 106 5.35 -38.99 12.19
CA LEU A 106 6.19 -40.19 12.12
C LEU A 106 7.05 -40.35 13.37
N PHE A 107 7.67 -39.27 13.85
CA PHE A 107 8.46 -39.30 15.07
C PHE A 107 7.59 -39.67 16.28
N PHE A 108 6.38 -39.12 16.39
CA PHE A 108 5.46 -39.45 17.47
C PHE A 108 5.01 -40.92 17.41
N ILE A 109 4.69 -41.43 16.22
CA ILE A 109 4.32 -42.84 16.00
C ILE A 109 5.48 -43.76 16.37
N LEU A 110 6.69 -43.49 15.89
CA LEU A 110 7.89 -44.26 16.23
C LEU A 110 8.18 -44.22 17.73
N PHE A 111 8.02 -43.06 18.37
CA PHE A 111 8.17 -42.92 19.82
C PHE A 111 7.11 -43.75 20.58
N CYS A 112 5.84 -43.70 20.15
CA CYS A 112 4.79 -44.54 20.71
C CYS A 112 5.09 -46.04 20.54
N PHE A 113 5.54 -46.46 19.36
CA PHE A 113 5.95 -47.84 19.12
C PHE A 113 7.14 -48.25 19.98
N ALA A 114 8.14 -47.38 20.12
CA ALA A 114 9.30 -47.62 20.98
C ALA A 114 8.90 -47.75 22.46
N GLN A 115 7.96 -46.91 22.93
CA GLN A 115 7.40 -47.00 24.28
C GLN A 115 6.59 -48.29 24.49
N ILE A 116 5.78 -48.69 23.51
CA ILE A 116 4.98 -49.94 23.56
C ILE A 116 5.89 -51.17 23.50
N ALA A 117 6.91 -51.15 22.65
CA ALA A 117 7.88 -52.24 22.51
C ALA A 117 8.79 -52.35 23.75
N GLY A 118 9.16 -51.23 24.36
CA GLY A 118 9.91 -51.18 25.61
C GLY A 118 9.13 -51.71 26.82
N ARG A 119 7.79 -51.63 26.78
CA ARG A 119 6.91 -52.15 27.85
C ARG A 119 6.58 -53.64 27.73
N ARG A 120 7.03 -54.31 26.65
CA ARG A 120 6.83 -55.74 26.38
C ARG A 120 8.07 -56.61 26.65
N ARG A 121 9.20 -56.02 27.03
CA ARG A 121 10.35 -56.73 27.63
C ARG A 121 10.29 -56.61 29.13
#